data_AF-A0A6L8IU69-F1
#
_entry.id   AF-A0A6L8IU69-F1
#
_cell.length_a   1.000
_cell.length_b   1.000
_cell.length_c   1.000
_cell.angle_alpha   90.00
_cell.angle_beta   90.00
_cell.angle_gamma   90.00
#
_symmetry.space_group_name_H-M   'P 1'
#
loop_
_entity.id
_entity.type
_entity.pdbx_description
1 polymer ?
#
loop_
_entity_poly.entity_id
_entity_poly.type
_entity_poly.pdbx_seq_one_letter_code
_entity_poly.pdbx_strand_id
1 'polypeptide(L)'
;MRIVEPVVERPLLAEWAAAKREIQGILDEADAASTTSVATRRRRRARDLFVAFLERLRAFTVLDPACGSGNFLYLALLALKDLEHRVTLEAEAMGLQREMPRIDPANVRGIEINPYAAELARVSVWIGQTQWMLRNGFGTSKPILSPLDNIECRDAVLSPDGTEPDWPQADVVIGNPPFLGGKRLIRGLGEEYVAQLFAAYRSRVPREADLVTYWFVKAGEQVAAGKADRVGLVATNSIRGGANRRALGTATEGHLIYDAWSDEPWVIDGAAVRVSLICFTDEGMEHTPDPALDGERADAIHVDLSARRGSTGVDLTATKRLRENAGVAFMGDTKSGAFDVPGELAAEWLRLPANPNGQPNADVLKPWVNGMDVTRRPAGKWIVDFGWQMAERESPTYKPTAAPKHFTKYDLTH
;
A
#
# COMPACT_ATOMS: atom_id res chain seq x y z
N MET A 1 11.33 1.09 -9.51
CA MET A 1 11.92 -0.26 -9.62
C MET A 1 11.58 -1.18 -8.46
N ARG A 2 11.68 -0.76 -7.19
CA ARG A 2 11.59 -1.69 -6.04
C ARG A 2 10.35 -2.58 -5.96
N ILE A 3 9.18 -2.17 -6.47
CA ILE A 3 8.00 -3.05 -6.57
C ILE A 3 7.92 -3.78 -7.91
N VAL A 4 8.32 -3.13 -9.02
CA VAL A 4 8.22 -3.71 -10.37
C VAL A 4 9.15 -4.91 -10.51
N GLU A 5 10.37 -4.85 -9.95
CA GLU A 5 11.31 -5.95 -10.02
C GLU A 5 10.78 -7.23 -9.34
N PRO A 6 10.39 -7.24 -8.05
CA PRO A 6 9.93 -8.47 -7.39
C PRO A 6 8.57 -8.96 -7.87
N VAL A 7 7.70 -8.08 -8.40
CA VAL A 7 6.33 -8.44 -8.80
C VAL A 7 6.24 -8.82 -10.28
N VAL A 8 7.02 -8.17 -11.15
CA VAL A 8 6.97 -8.34 -12.61
C VAL A 8 8.23 -9.01 -13.14
N GLU A 9 9.40 -8.41 -12.97
CA GLU A 9 10.61 -8.83 -13.66
C GLU A 9 11.16 -10.17 -13.15
N ARG A 10 11.37 -10.27 -11.84
CA ARG A 10 11.97 -11.45 -11.18
C ARG A 10 11.25 -12.76 -11.53
N PRO A 11 9.91 -12.86 -11.40
CA PRO A 11 9.24 -14.10 -11.71
C PRO A 11 9.26 -14.43 -13.21
N LEU A 12 9.03 -13.46 -14.09
CA LEU A 12 9.07 -13.68 -15.54
C LEU A 12 10.47 -14.08 -16.02
N LEU A 13 11.53 -13.54 -15.41
CA LEU A 13 12.91 -13.94 -15.67
C LEU A 13 13.21 -15.36 -15.17
N ALA A 14 12.64 -15.77 -14.02
CA ALA A 14 12.78 -17.13 -13.51
C ALA A 14 12.08 -18.13 -14.44
N GLU A 15 10.86 -17.81 -14.89
CA GLU A 15 10.12 -18.59 -15.89
C GLU A 15 10.91 -18.71 -17.21
N TRP A 16 11.46 -17.59 -17.71
CA TRP A 16 12.31 -17.61 -18.90
C TRP A 16 13.56 -18.46 -18.70
N ALA A 17 14.23 -18.36 -17.55
CA ALA A 17 15.43 -19.14 -17.27
C ALA A 17 15.14 -20.65 -17.29
N ALA A 18 13.96 -21.07 -16.82
CA ALA A 18 13.52 -22.46 -16.93
C ALA A 18 13.25 -22.86 -18.38
N ALA A 19 12.45 -22.09 -19.11
CA ALA A 19 12.13 -22.34 -20.52
C ALA A 19 13.40 -22.38 -21.39
N LYS A 20 14.33 -21.46 -21.17
CA LYS A 20 15.61 -21.39 -21.87
C LYS A 20 16.45 -22.64 -21.69
N ARG A 21 16.52 -23.20 -20.47
CA ARG A 21 17.24 -24.46 -20.21
C ARG A 21 16.62 -25.62 -20.99
N GLU A 22 15.29 -25.71 -21.02
CA GLU A 22 14.59 -26.75 -21.79
C GLU A 22 14.84 -26.59 -23.29
N ILE A 23 14.71 -25.37 -23.81
CA ILE A 23 14.99 -25.03 -25.22
C ILE A 23 16.41 -25.43 -25.60
N GLN A 24 17.41 -25.05 -24.79
CA GLN A 24 18.81 -25.39 -25.06
C GLN A 24 19.03 -26.91 -25.09
N GLY A 25 18.46 -27.66 -24.14
CA GLY A 25 18.55 -29.13 -24.14
C GLY A 25 17.95 -29.75 -25.41
N ILE A 26 16.82 -29.23 -25.89
CA ILE A 26 16.19 -29.72 -27.14
C ILE A 26 17.06 -29.39 -28.36
N LEU A 27 17.73 -28.22 -28.37
CA LEU A 27 18.63 -27.83 -29.45
C LEU A 27 19.90 -28.68 -29.47
N ASP A 28 20.49 -28.96 -28.31
CA ASP A 28 21.65 -29.86 -28.19
C ASP A 28 21.30 -31.27 -28.70
N GLU A 29 20.12 -31.78 -28.34
CA GLU A 29 19.60 -33.03 -28.88
C GLU A 29 19.35 -32.98 -30.40
N ALA A 30 18.97 -31.80 -30.94
CA ALA A 30 18.74 -31.63 -32.37
C ALA A 30 20.07 -31.68 -33.14
N ASP A 31 21.12 -31.10 -32.57
CA ASP A 31 22.46 -31.10 -33.15
C ASP A 31 23.12 -32.50 -33.10
N ALA A 32 22.79 -33.29 -32.07
CA ALA A 32 23.21 -34.69 -31.95
C ALA A 32 22.33 -35.70 -32.70
N ALA A 33 21.30 -35.26 -33.45
CA ALA A 33 20.34 -36.15 -34.07
C ALA A 33 20.93 -36.94 -35.26
N SER A 34 20.58 -38.23 -35.36
CA SER A 34 21.08 -39.14 -36.40
C SER A 34 20.50 -38.88 -37.80
N THR A 35 19.39 -38.15 -37.92
CA THR A 35 18.76 -37.84 -39.21
C THR A 35 18.25 -36.40 -39.23
N THR A 36 18.26 -35.80 -40.43
CA THR A 36 17.75 -34.44 -40.65
C THR A 36 16.29 -34.27 -40.22
N SER A 37 15.44 -35.29 -40.45
CA SER A 37 14.03 -35.24 -40.05
C SER A 37 13.86 -35.10 -38.52
N VAL A 38 14.67 -35.83 -37.75
CA VAL A 38 14.65 -35.74 -36.28
C VAL A 38 15.19 -34.40 -35.80
N ALA A 39 16.29 -33.92 -36.37
CA ALA A 39 16.85 -32.60 -36.07
C ALA A 39 15.83 -31.48 -36.33
N THR A 40 15.17 -31.49 -37.49
CA THR A 40 14.14 -30.49 -37.85
C THR A 40 12.95 -30.53 -36.88
N ARG A 41 12.49 -31.72 -36.49
CA ARG A 41 11.38 -31.86 -35.54
C ARG A 41 11.73 -31.28 -34.16
N ARG A 42 12.94 -31.56 -33.66
CA ARG A 42 13.42 -31.03 -32.38
C ARG A 42 13.58 -29.50 -32.42
N ARG A 43 14.19 -28.95 -33.47
CA ARG A 43 14.28 -27.48 -33.65
C ARG A 43 12.91 -26.81 -33.74
N ARG A 44 11.91 -27.46 -34.38
CA ARG A 44 10.53 -26.97 -34.35
C ARG A 44 9.98 -26.94 -32.93
N ARG A 45 10.14 -28.01 -32.16
CA ARG A 45 9.69 -28.04 -30.75
C ARG A 45 10.35 -26.95 -29.90
N ALA A 46 11.65 -26.71 -30.06
CA ALA A 46 12.37 -25.63 -29.38
C ALA A 46 11.79 -24.25 -29.75
N ARG A 47 11.48 -24.03 -31.03
CA ARG A 47 10.79 -22.82 -31.49
C ARG A 47 9.39 -22.70 -30.89
N ASP A 48 8.61 -23.78 -30.85
CA ASP A 48 7.24 -23.75 -30.33
C ASP A 48 7.22 -23.37 -28.84
N LEU A 49 8.17 -23.88 -28.04
CA LEU A 49 8.34 -23.47 -26.64
C LEU A 49 8.72 -22.00 -26.48
N PHE A 50 9.64 -21.49 -27.30
CA PHE A 50 10.00 -20.08 -27.32
C PHE A 50 8.81 -19.18 -27.66
N VAL A 51 8.05 -19.53 -28.71
CA VAL A 51 6.86 -18.80 -29.12
C VAL A 51 5.79 -18.85 -28.02
N ALA A 52 5.58 -20.02 -27.40
CA ALA A 52 4.63 -20.15 -26.29
C ALA A 52 5.00 -19.24 -25.10
N PHE A 53 6.28 -19.14 -24.75
CA PHE A 53 6.74 -18.22 -23.72
C PHE A 53 6.51 -16.75 -24.11
N LEU A 54 6.81 -16.36 -25.36
CA LEU A 54 6.53 -15.01 -25.84
C LEU A 54 5.04 -14.67 -25.81
N GLU A 55 4.16 -15.59 -26.20
CA GLU A 55 2.71 -15.37 -26.12
C GLU A 55 2.24 -15.22 -24.66
N ARG A 56 2.77 -16.03 -23.73
CA ARG A 56 2.52 -15.86 -22.29
C ARG A 56 2.92 -14.47 -21.80
N LEU A 57 4.11 -14.01 -22.19
CA LEU A 57 4.62 -12.69 -21.82
C LEU A 57 3.80 -11.56 -22.42
N ARG A 58 3.37 -11.69 -23.69
CA ARG A 58 2.51 -10.71 -24.39
C ARG A 58 1.10 -10.65 -23.83
N ALA A 59 0.63 -11.72 -23.20
CA ALA A 59 -0.66 -11.76 -22.52
C ALA A 59 -0.59 -11.25 -21.07
N PHE A 60 0.62 -11.04 -20.51
CA PHE A 60 0.80 -10.61 -19.13
C PHE A 60 0.28 -9.19 -18.91
N THR A 61 -0.48 -9.00 -17.84
CA THR A 61 -1.18 -7.76 -17.54
C THR A 61 -0.89 -7.25 -16.13
N VAL A 62 -0.74 -5.93 -16.01
CA VAL A 62 -0.41 -5.24 -14.75
C VAL A 62 -1.52 -4.25 -14.44
N LEU A 63 -2.08 -4.26 -13.24
CA LEU A 63 -3.05 -3.27 -12.77
C LEU A 63 -2.40 -2.30 -11.78
N ASP A 64 -2.59 -0.99 -11.99
CA ASP A 64 -2.42 0.04 -10.96
C ASP A 64 -3.78 0.67 -10.59
N PRO A 65 -4.37 0.28 -9.46
CA PRO A 65 -5.70 0.73 -9.03
C PRO A 65 -5.71 2.14 -8.40
N ALA A 66 -4.59 2.86 -8.44
CA ALA A 66 -4.49 4.26 -8.03
C ALA A 66 -3.38 4.94 -8.85
N CYS A 67 -3.53 4.92 -10.17
CA CYS A 67 -2.39 5.09 -11.06
C CYS A 67 -1.84 6.52 -11.13
N GLY A 68 -2.57 7.53 -10.67
CA GLY A 68 -2.15 8.92 -10.72
C GLY A 68 -1.80 9.32 -12.16
N SER A 69 -0.61 9.88 -12.34
CA SER A 69 -0.05 10.23 -13.66
C SER A 69 0.50 9.04 -14.46
N GLY A 70 0.32 7.80 -13.99
CA GLY A 70 0.71 6.58 -14.70
C GLY A 70 2.17 6.17 -14.57
N ASN A 71 2.90 6.66 -13.56
CA ASN A 71 4.33 6.36 -13.42
C ASN A 71 4.63 4.86 -13.22
N PHE A 72 3.85 4.15 -12.40
CA PHE A 72 4.03 2.70 -12.23
C PHE A 72 3.61 1.92 -13.48
N LEU A 73 2.53 2.32 -14.16
CA LEU A 73 2.13 1.76 -15.45
C LEU A 73 3.24 1.91 -16.49
N TYR A 74 3.85 3.09 -16.57
CA TYR A 74 4.99 3.35 -17.44
C TYR A 74 6.18 2.45 -17.11
N LEU A 75 6.57 2.36 -15.82
CA LEU A 75 7.70 1.52 -15.40
C LEU A 75 7.45 0.03 -15.68
N ALA A 76 6.23 -0.45 -15.44
CA ALA A 76 5.84 -1.83 -15.74
C ALA A 76 5.85 -2.11 -17.25
N LEU A 77 5.34 -1.20 -18.08
CA LEU A 77 5.41 -1.33 -19.53
C LEU A 77 6.87 -1.44 -20.00
N LEU A 78 7.75 -0.56 -19.52
CA LEU A 78 9.16 -0.61 -19.88
C LEU A 78 9.80 -1.93 -19.47
N ALA A 79 9.57 -2.38 -18.24
CA ALA A 79 10.10 -3.63 -17.72
C ALA A 79 9.67 -4.84 -18.58
N LEU A 80 8.39 -4.92 -18.95
CA LEU A 80 7.87 -5.96 -19.82
C LEU A 80 8.52 -5.93 -21.21
N LYS A 81 8.68 -4.74 -21.80
CA LYS A 81 9.30 -4.59 -23.13
C LYS A 81 10.78 -4.91 -23.12
N ASP A 82 11.51 -4.45 -22.11
CA ASP A 82 12.92 -4.77 -21.90
C ASP A 82 13.09 -6.30 -21.76
N LEU A 83 12.17 -6.97 -21.05
CA LEU A 83 12.15 -8.42 -20.91
C LEU A 83 11.86 -9.12 -22.24
N GLU A 84 10.84 -8.71 -23.00
CA GLU A 84 10.52 -9.26 -24.33
C GLU A 84 11.72 -9.14 -25.28
N HIS A 85 12.38 -7.98 -25.26
CA HIS A 85 13.55 -7.74 -26.08
C HIS A 85 14.73 -8.63 -25.66
N ARG A 86 15.02 -8.72 -24.37
CA ARG A 86 16.06 -9.60 -23.83
C ARG A 86 15.84 -11.05 -24.21
N VAL A 87 14.63 -11.58 -23.98
CA VAL A 87 14.24 -12.95 -24.31
C VAL A 87 14.45 -13.24 -25.79
N THR A 88 14.07 -12.29 -26.65
CA THR A 88 14.24 -12.38 -28.10
C THR A 88 15.72 -12.44 -28.51
N LEU A 89 16.58 -11.59 -27.93
CA LEU A 89 18.03 -11.60 -28.20
C LEU A 89 18.70 -12.89 -27.71
N GLU A 90 18.29 -13.39 -26.54
CA GLU A 90 18.80 -14.64 -26.00
C GLU A 90 18.38 -15.85 -26.87
N ALA A 91 17.17 -15.83 -27.43
CA ALA A 91 16.70 -16.84 -28.37
C ALA A 91 17.44 -16.78 -29.72
N GLU A 92 17.70 -15.58 -30.24
CA GLU A 92 18.51 -15.37 -31.45
C GLU A 92 19.93 -15.94 -31.27
N ALA A 93 20.55 -15.73 -30.11
CA ALA A 93 21.86 -16.30 -29.78
C ALA A 93 21.87 -17.84 -29.75
N MET A 94 20.73 -18.48 -29.50
CA MET A 94 20.55 -19.95 -29.58
C MET A 94 20.24 -20.44 -31.01
N GLY A 95 20.20 -19.55 -32.01
CA GLY A 95 19.90 -19.89 -33.40
C GLY A 95 18.40 -19.97 -33.72
N LEU A 96 17.53 -19.47 -32.84
CA LEU A 96 16.10 -19.33 -33.12
C LEU A 96 15.82 -18.04 -33.91
N GLN A 97 14.71 -18.04 -34.66
CA GLN A 97 14.30 -16.86 -35.42
C GLN A 97 13.88 -15.72 -34.49
N ARG A 98 14.43 -14.53 -34.73
CA ARG A 98 14.05 -13.30 -34.03
C ARG A 98 12.59 -12.92 -34.30
N GLU A 99 11.88 -12.56 -33.24
CA GLU A 99 10.50 -12.06 -33.28
C GLU A 99 10.49 -10.52 -33.09
N MET A 100 9.46 -9.84 -33.62
CA MET A 100 9.27 -8.41 -33.38
C MET A 100 8.60 -8.17 -32.02
N PRO A 101 8.95 -7.11 -31.27
CA PRO A 101 8.27 -6.76 -30.03
C PRO A 101 6.78 -6.50 -30.27
N ARG A 102 5.91 -7.08 -29.43
CA ARG A 102 4.46 -6.89 -29.49
C ARG A 102 3.84 -6.40 -28.19
N ILE A 103 4.59 -6.35 -27.09
CA ILE A 103 4.08 -5.74 -25.85
C ILE A 103 3.75 -4.27 -26.11
N ASP A 104 2.56 -3.87 -25.66
CA ASP A 104 2.00 -2.57 -25.96
C ASP A 104 1.27 -1.99 -24.72
N PRO A 105 0.80 -0.73 -24.80
CA PRO A 105 0.07 -0.11 -23.70
C PRO A 105 -1.15 -0.87 -23.16
N ALA A 106 -1.74 -1.83 -23.89
CA ALA A 106 -2.86 -2.64 -23.41
C ALA A 106 -2.47 -3.64 -22.31
N ASN A 107 -1.17 -3.94 -22.17
CA ASN A 107 -0.63 -4.78 -21.09
C ASN A 107 -0.69 -4.12 -19.70
N VAL A 108 -0.89 -2.81 -19.62
CA VAL A 108 -0.95 -2.07 -18.35
C VAL A 108 -2.34 -1.47 -18.17
N ARG A 109 -2.96 -1.65 -17.01
CA ARG A 109 -4.34 -1.23 -16.71
C ARG A 109 -4.33 -0.28 -15.53
N GLY A 110 -5.11 0.79 -15.56
CA GLY A 110 -5.11 1.83 -14.53
C GLY A 110 -6.51 2.15 -14.02
N ILE A 111 -6.63 2.53 -12.75
CA ILE A 111 -7.81 3.20 -12.21
C ILE A 111 -7.35 4.50 -11.56
N GLU A 112 -8.00 5.61 -11.91
CA GLU A 112 -7.70 6.93 -11.35
C GLU A 112 -8.99 7.75 -11.20
N ILE A 113 -9.18 8.38 -10.05
CA ILE A 113 -10.40 9.16 -9.76
C ILE A 113 -10.34 10.56 -10.37
N ASN A 114 -9.14 11.14 -10.50
CA ASN A 114 -8.94 12.46 -11.06
C ASN A 114 -8.86 12.39 -12.60
N PRO A 115 -9.79 13.04 -13.33
CA PRO A 115 -9.83 12.95 -14.79
C PRO A 115 -8.57 13.49 -15.47
N TYR A 116 -7.94 14.54 -14.93
CA TYR A 116 -6.71 15.08 -15.48
C TYR A 116 -5.53 14.12 -15.31
N ALA A 117 -5.42 13.47 -14.14
CA ALA A 117 -4.38 12.48 -13.89
C ALA A 117 -4.57 11.24 -14.77
N ALA A 118 -5.81 10.77 -14.95
CA ALA A 118 -6.14 9.67 -15.85
C ALA A 118 -5.72 9.94 -17.31
N GLU A 119 -6.00 11.14 -17.85
CA GLU A 119 -5.54 11.52 -19.19
C GLU A 119 -4.00 11.59 -19.26
N LEU A 120 -3.36 12.14 -18.23
CA LEU A 120 -1.91 12.20 -18.17
C LEU A 120 -1.28 10.80 -18.18
N ALA A 121 -1.86 9.85 -17.44
CA ALA A 121 -1.43 8.46 -17.44
C ALA A 121 -1.48 7.82 -18.84
N ARG A 122 -2.58 8.03 -19.59
CA ARG A 122 -2.72 7.52 -20.97
C ARG A 122 -1.62 8.06 -21.88
N VAL A 123 -1.34 9.36 -21.78
CA VAL A 123 -0.29 10.01 -22.58
C VAL A 123 1.10 9.51 -22.17
N SER A 124 1.38 9.41 -20.87
CA SER A 124 2.67 8.93 -20.34
C SER A 124 3.02 7.52 -20.80
N VAL A 125 2.05 6.60 -20.78
CA VAL A 125 2.25 5.22 -21.26
C VAL A 125 2.56 5.19 -22.76
N TRP A 126 1.83 5.95 -23.58
CA TRP A 126 2.10 6.04 -25.02
C TRP A 126 3.45 6.67 -25.37
N ILE A 127 3.83 7.75 -24.66
CA ILE A 127 5.14 8.37 -24.81
C ILE A 127 6.23 7.35 -24.48
N GLY A 128 6.06 6.60 -23.38
CA GLY A 128 6.98 5.53 -22.98
C GLY A 128 7.13 4.44 -24.04
N GLN A 129 6.03 3.92 -24.56
CA GLN A 129 6.02 2.95 -25.67
C GLN A 129 6.81 3.49 -26.87
N THR A 130 6.50 4.72 -27.29
CA THR A 130 7.08 5.33 -28.49
C THR A 130 8.58 5.55 -28.32
N GLN A 131 9.00 6.12 -27.19
CA GLN A 131 10.40 6.35 -26.86
C GLN A 131 11.18 5.03 -26.79
N TRP A 132 10.60 3.99 -26.20
CA TRP A 132 11.22 2.67 -26.13
C TRP A 132 11.43 2.07 -27.52
N MET A 133 10.41 2.13 -28.39
CA MET A 133 10.50 1.58 -29.75
C MET A 133 11.61 2.27 -30.55
N LEU A 134 11.64 3.60 -30.53
CA LEU A 134 12.66 4.40 -31.22
C LEU A 134 14.07 4.14 -30.70
N ARG A 135 14.24 4.09 -29.37
CA ARG A 135 15.54 3.85 -28.72
C ARG A 135 16.14 2.49 -29.10
N ASN A 136 15.30 1.48 -29.32
CA ASN A 136 15.73 0.13 -29.69
C ASN A 136 15.71 -0.12 -31.21
N GLY A 137 15.59 0.93 -32.02
CA GLY A 137 15.69 0.85 -33.49
C GLY A 137 14.45 0.29 -34.19
N PHE A 138 13.31 0.25 -33.51
CA PHE A 138 12.03 -0.17 -34.09
C PHE A 138 11.23 1.05 -34.58
N GLY A 139 10.41 0.84 -35.62
CA GLY A 139 9.48 1.84 -36.11
C GLY A 139 8.31 2.09 -35.15
N THR A 140 7.63 3.21 -35.32
CA THR A 140 6.39 3.52 -34.60
C THR A 140 5.17 3.21 -35.48
N SER A 141 4.12 2.65 -34.90
CA SER A 141 2.84 2.44 -35.59
C SER A 141 2.11 3.77 -35.82
N LYS A 142 1.25 3.80 -36.85
CA LYS A 142 0.30 4.91 -37.10
C LYS A 142 -1.14 4.40 -36.86
N PRO A 143 -2.00 5.10 -36.11
CA PRO A 143 -1.72 6.33 -35.37
C PRO A 143 -0.76 6.10 -34.19
N ILE A 144 -0.01 7.16 -33.82
CA ILE A 144 0.97 7.10 -32.72
C ILE A 144 0.26 6.96 -31.37
N LEU A 145 -0.96 7.50 -31.26
CA LEU A 145 -1.83 7.40 -30.08
C LEU A 145 -3.15 6.75 -30.50
N SER A 146 -3.47 5.61 -29.90
CA SER A 146 -4.82 5.02 -29.97
C SER A 146 -5.54 5.23 -28.62
N PRO A 147 -6.88 5.24 -28.59
CA PRO A 147 -7.62 5.27 -27.32
C PRO A 147 -7.12 4.17 -26.37
N LEU A 148 -6.90 4.55 -25.10
CA LEU A 148 -6.52 3.63 -24.01
C LEU A 148 -7.68 3.52 -23.04
N ASP A 149 -8.60 2.61 -23.35
CA ASP A 149 -9.80 2.34 -22.54
C ASP A 149 -9.47 1.52 -21.28
N ASN A 150 -8.26 0.97 -21.20
CA ASN A 150 -7.69 0.25 -20.08
C ASN A 150 -7.21 1.14 -18.93
N ILE A 151 -7.32 2.47 -19.04
CA ILE A 151 -7.16 3.41 -17.91
C ILE A 151 -8.53 4.00 -17.62
N GLU A 152 -9.15 3.54 -16.53
CA GLU A 152 -10.51 3.87 -16.12
C GLU A 152 -10.53 5.11 -15.22
N CYS A 153 -11.39 6.09 -15.53
CA CYS A 153 -11.57 7.29 -14.72
C CYS A 153 -12.70 7.08 -13.70
N ARG A 154 -12.39 6.51 -12.53
CA ARG A 154 -13.35 6.25 -11.45
C ARG A 154 -12.65 6.02 -10.11
N ASP A 155 -13.44 5.92 -9.06
CA ASP A 155 -12.95 5.47 -7.75
C ASP A 155 -12.71 3.94 -7.76
N ALA A 156 -11.58 3.53 -7.19
CA ALA A 156 -11.14 2.15 -7.14
C ALA A 156 -11.63 1.39 -5.89
N VAL A 157 -12.09 2.09 -4.86
CA VAL A 157 -12.52 1.49 -3.59
C VAL A 157 -13.99 1.70 -3.30
N LEU A 158 -14.65 2.70 -3.91
CA LEU A 158 -16.07 2.96 -3.67
C LEU A 158 -16.82 3.36 -4.94
N SER A 159 -17.83 2.59 -5.32
CA SER A 159 -18.77 2.92 -6.40
C SER A 159 -19.72 4.06 -5.97
N PRO A 160 -20.34 4.80 -6.94
CA PRO A 160 -21.32 5.84 -6.62
C PRO A 160 -22.55 5.39 -5.84
N ASP A 161 -22.87 4.09 -5.86
CA ASP A 161 -23.95 3.49 -5.08
C ASP A 161 -23.53 3.02 -3.68
N GLY A 162 -22.28 3.29 -3.28
CA GLY A 162 -21.69 2.91 -2.00
C GLY A 162 -21.22 1.45 -1.94
N THR A 163 -21.22 0.72 -3.06
CA THR A 163 -20.68 -0.64 -3.11
C THR A 163 -19.20 -0.67 -3.45
N GLU A 164 -18.53 -1.80 -3.22
CA GLU A 164 -17.16 -1.98 -3.70
C GLU A 164 -17.15 -2.20 -5.21
N PRO A 165 -16.35 -1.44 -5.96
CA PRO A 165 -16.30 -1.60 -7.41
C PRO A 165 -15.48 -2.84 -7.80
N ASP A 166 -15.77 -3.45 -8.94
CA ASP A 166 -14.92 -4.49 -9.50
C ASP A 166 -13.59 -3.91 -10.02
N TRP A 167 -12.50 -4.66 -9.83
CA TRP A 167 -11.23 -4.38 -10.51
C TRP A 167 -11.11 -5.26 -11.75
N PRO A 168 -10.55 -4.73 -12.85
CA PRO A 168 -10.26 -5.56 -14.01
C PRO A 168 -9.25 -6.65 -13.62
N GLN A 169 -9.44 -7.86 -14.11
CA GLN A 169 -8.49 -8.95 -13.91
C GLN A 169 -7.10 -8.54 -14.44
N ALA A 170 -6.04 -8.88 -13.71
CA ALA A 170 -4.67 -8.67 -14.15
C ALA A 170 -3.76 -9.71 -13.50
N ASP A 171 -2.67 -10.12 -14.15
CA ASP A 171 -1.71 -11.06 -13.55
C ASP A 171 -1.13 -10.48 -12.25
N VAL A 172 -0.91 -9.17 -12.18
CA VAL A 172 -0.36 -8.55 -10.96
C VAL A 172 -0.96 -7.16 -10.68
N VAL A 173 -0.95 -6.79 -9.40
CA VAL A 173 -1.35 -5.46 -8.92
C VAL A 173 -0.13 -4.73 -8.38
N ILE A 174 0.15 -3.53 -8.90
CA ILE A 174 1.22 -2.67 -8.38
C ILE A 174 0.72 -1.25 -8.19
N GLY A 175 1.35 -0.45 -7.33
CA GLY A 175 1.01 0.98 -7.29
C GLY A 175 1.40 1.68 -6.01
N ASN A 176 1.02 2.97 -5.95
CA ASN A 176 1.19 3.83 -4.78
C ASN A 176 -0.14 4.51 -4.46
N PRO A 177 -1.05 3.83 -3.73
CA PRO A 177 -2.35 4.39 -3.41
C PRO A 177 -2.24 5.60 -2.47
N PRO A 178 -3.29 6.45 -2.40
CA PRO A 178 -3.22 7.70 -1.65
C PRO A 178 -3.10 7.47 -0.13
N PHE A 179 -2.32 8.35 0.53
CA PHE A 179 -2.10 8.31 1.97
C PHE A 179 -2.96 9.35 2.69
N LEU A 180 -3.83 8.89 3.59
CA LEU A 180 -4.63 9.77 4.43
C LEU A 180 -4.96 9.06 5.74
N GLY A 181 -4.21 9.38 6.80
CA GLY A 181 -4.38 8.75 8.11
C GLY A 181 -5.82 8.87 8.64
N GLY A 182 -6.30 7.84 9.34
CA GLY A 182 -7.71 7.65 9.72
C GLY A 182 -8.41 8.87 10.33
N LYS A 183 -7.72 9.63 11.20
CA LYS A 183 -8.25 10.85 11.84
C LYS A 183 -8.54 11.99 10.86
N ARG A 184 -8.00 11.93 9.64
CA ARG A 184 -8.15 12.94 8.59
C ARG A 184 -9.13 12.52 7.50
N LEU A 185 -9.64 11.29 7.51
CA LEU A 185 -10.54 10.78 6.46
C LEU A 185 -11.78 11.67 6.29
N ILE A 186 -12.55 11.89 7.37
CA ILE A 186 -13.77 12.71 7.31
C ILE A 186 -13.46 14.14 6.85
N ARG A 187 -12.39 14.74 7.39
CA ARG A 187 -11.96 16.10 7.02
C ARG A 187 -11.51 16.19 5.55
N GLY A 188 -10.90 15.14 5.03
CA GLY A 188 -10.30 15.12 3.69
C GLY A 188 -11.25 14.66 2.57
N LEU A 189 -12.17 13.74 2.87
CA LEU A 189 -13.03 13.07 1.89
C LEU A 189 -14.52 13.35 2.09
N GLY A 190 -14.90 13.94 3.23
CA GLY A 190 -16.29 14.20 3.59
C GLY A 190 -16.93 13.07 4.39
N GLU A 191 -17.93 13.41 5.21
CA GLU A 191 -18.59 12.48 6.12
C GLU A 191 -19.37 11.38 5.39
N GLU A 192 -20.13 11.76 4.35
CA GLU A 192 -20.95 10.83 3.57
C GLU A 192 -20.11 9.74 2.89
N TYR A 193 -19.05 10.14 2.18
CA TYR A 193 -18.12 9.21 1.52
C TYR A 193 -17.50 8.25 2.53
N VAL A 194 -17.01 8.77 3.66
CA VAL A 194 -16.35 7.94 4.69
C VAL A 194 -17.34 6.97 5.35
N ALA A 195 -18.58 7.38 5.56
CA ALA A 195 -19.61 6.51 6.10
C ALA A 195 -19.91 5.33 5.15
N GLN A 196 -20.00 5.58 3.85
CA GLN A 196 -20.17 4.53 2.84
C GLN A 196 -18.95 3.63 2.74
N LEU A 197 -17.73 4.20 2.71
CA LEU A 197 -16.47 3.46 2.71
C LEU A 197 -16.37 2.51 3.93
N PHE A 198 -16.71 2.99 5.12
CA PHE A 198 -16.74 2.17 6.34
C PHE A 198 -17.81 1.09 6.32
N ALA A 199 -18.94 1.34 5.63
CA ALA A 199 -20.00 0.37 5.48
C ALA A 199 -19.58 -0.76 4.53
N ALA A 200 -18.97 -0.42 3.39
CA ALA A 200 -18.49 -1.36 2.39
C ALA A 200 -17.40 -2.29 2.98
N TYR A 201 -16.37 -1.72 3.61
CA TYR A 201 -15.23 -2.48 4.16
C TYR A 201 -15.40 -2.92 5.62
N ARG A 202 -16.64 -3.00 6.09
CA ARG A 202 -16.96 -3.38 7.48
C ARG A 202 -16.25 -4.67 7.85
N SER A 203 -15.72 -4.76 9.06
CA SER A 203 -14.92 -5.87 9.63
C SER A 203 -13.57 -6.16 8.97
N ARG A 204 -13.30 -5.70 7.75
CA ARG A 204 -12.02 -5.92 7.06
C ARG A 204 -11.01 -4.80 7.31
N VAL A 205 -11.47 -3.55 7.32
CA VAL A 205 -10.63 -2.37 7.56
C VAL A 205 -11.09 -1.65 8.83
N PRO A 206 -10.23 -1.46 9.84
CA PRO A 206 -10.56 -0.66 11.01
C PRO A 206 -10.77 0.82 10.66
N ARG A 207 -11.71 1.50 11.33
CA ARG A 207 -12.06 2.91 11.05
C ARG A 207 -10.91 3.91 11.26
N GLU A 208 -9.95 3.59 12.12
CA GLU A 208 -8.76 4.44 12.33
C GLU A 208 -7.62 4.15 11.34
N ALA A 209 -7.78 3.16 10.46
CA ALA A 209 -6.77 2.83 9.47
C ALA A 209 -6.60 3.94 8.43
N ASP A 210 -5.39 4.03 7.87
CA ASP A 210 -5.05 4.91 6.77
C ASP A 210 -5.79 4.51 5.50
N LEU A 211 -6.15 5.49 4.67
CA LEU A 211 -6.83 5.30 3.38
C LEU A 211 -6.13 4.28 2.47
N VAL A 212 -4.80 4.19 2.51
CA VAL A 212 -4.05 3.22 1.69
C VAL A 212 -4.42 1.76 2.00
N THR A 213 -4.89 1.47 3.22
CA THR A 213 -5.19 0.09 3.64
C THR A 213 -6.37 -0.54 2.90
N TYR A 214 -7.28 0.27 2.35
CA TYR A 214 -8.41 -0.21 1.55
C TYR A 214 -7.94 -0.87 0.24
N TRP A 215 -6.89 -0.35 -0.38
CA TRP A 215 -6.26 -0.96 -1.55
C TRP A 215 -5.53 -2.25 -1.22
N PHE A 216 -4.87 -2.31 -0.06
CA PHE A 216 -4.22 -3.55 0.41
C PHE A 216 -5.24 -4.67 0.59
N VAL A 217 -6.32 -4.41 1.33
CA VAL A 217 -7.39 -5.40 1.55
C VAL A 217 -8.00 -5.86 0.23
N LYS A 218 -8.35 -4.92 -0.65
CA LYS A 218 -8.94 -5.25 -1.94
C LYS A 218 -7.99 -6.01 -2.87
N ALA A 219 -6.69 -5.71 -2.82
CA ALA A 219 -5.67 -6.43 -3.58
C ALA A 219 -5.46 -7.86 -3.06
N GLY A 220 -5.47 -8.07 -1.74
CA GLY A 220 -5.52 -9.41 -1.13
C GLY A 220 -6.71 -10.21 -1.61
N GLU A 221 -7.89 -9.60 -1.65
CA GLU A 221 -9.10 -10.25 -2.18
C GLU A 221 -8.98 -10.60 -3.66
N GLN A 222 -8.25 -9.83 -4.48
CA GLN A 222 -7.97 -10.22 -5.87
C GLN A 222 -7.09 -11.48 -5.93
N VAL A 223 -6.09 -11.59 -5.05
CA VAL A 223 -5.23 -12.78 -4.98
C VAL A 223 -6.02 -14.00 -4.52
N ALA A 224 -6.77 -13.88 -3.43
CA ALA A 224 -7.62 -14.95 -2.93
C ALA A 224 -8.69 -15.41 -3.95
N ALA A 225 -9.16 -14.50 -4.82
CA ALA A 225 -10.10 -14.80 -5.88
C ALA A 225 -9.46 -15.37 -7.17
N GLY A 226 -8.12 -15.52 -7.22
CA GLY A 226 -7.39 -15.93 -8.42
C GLY A 226 -7.47 -14.91 -9.56
N LYS A 227 -7.77 -13.64 -9.25
CA LYS A 227 -7.83 -12.53 -10.20
C LYS A 227 -6.52 -11.77 -10.33
N ALA A 228 -5.56 -12.06 -9.45
CA ALA A 228 -4.17 -11.62 -9.51
C ALA A 228 -3.26 -12.66 -8.83
N ASP A 229 -2.03 -12.77 -9.32
CA ASP A 229 -1.01 -13.68 -8.79
C ASP A 229 -0.22 -12.99 -7.67
N ARG A 230 0.22 -11.76 -7.91
CA ARG A 230 1.12 -11.02 -7.01
C ARG A 230 0.67 -9.58 -6.84
N VAL A 231 0.97 -9.03 -5.68
CA VAL A 231 0.69 -7.64 -5.32
C VAL A 231 1.99 -6.98 -4.87
N GLY A 232 2.21 -5.72 -5.24
CA GLY A 232 3.21 -4.86 -4.63
C GLY A 232 2.72 -3.43 -4.48
N LEU A 233 2.54 -2.97 -3.25
CA LEU A 233 1.99 -1.64 -2.98
C LEU A 233 2.89 -0.83 -2.07
N VAL A 234 2.89 0.48 -2.27
CA VAL A 234 3.52 1.45 -1.38
C VAL A 234 2.50 1.91 -0.33
N ALA A 235 2.95 2.05 0.92
CA ALA A 235 2.16 2.62 2.02
C ALA A 235 2.99 3.59 2.85
N THR A 236 2.34 4.35 3.73
CA THR A 236 3.04 5.06 4.80
C THR A 236 3.73 4.04 5.72
N ASN A 237 4.87 4.40 6.32
CA ASN A 237 5.57 3.49 7.23
C ASN A 237 4.77 3.12 8.51
N SER A 238 3.66 3.83 8.75
CA SER A 238 2.69 3.54 9.80
C SER A 238 1.85 2.29 9.52
N ILE A 239 1.94 1.71 8.31
CA ILE A 239 1.30 0.44 7.94
C ILE A 239 1.64 -0.70 8.91
N ARG A 240 2.83 -0.63 9.52
CA ARG A 240 3.38 -1.60 10.48
C ARG A 240 2.69 -1.59 11.84
N GLY A 241 1.87 -0.58 12.16
CA GLY A 241 1.36 -0.34 13.51
C GLY A 241 -0.16 -0.27 13.63
N GLY A 242 -0.65 -0.50 14.84
CA GLY A 242 -2.02 -0.16 15.26
C GLY A 242 -3.12 -0.72 14.37
N ALA A 243 -4.03 0.16 13.93
CA ALA A 243 -5.14 -0.18 13.04
C ALA A 243 -4.66 -0.61 11.64
N ASN A 244 -3.60 0.03 11.13
CA ASN A 244 -3.07 -0.27 9.80
C ASN A 244 -2.50 -1.69 9.72
N ARG A 245 -1.77 -2.12 10.76
CA ARG A 245 -1.23 -3.48 10.85
C ARG A 245 -2.34 -4.54 10.81
N ARG A 246 -3.47 -4.26 11.46
CA ARG A 246 -4.62 -5.17 11.43
C ARG A 246 -5.21 -5.28 10.03
N ALA A 247 -5.34 -4.15 9.32
CA ALA A 247 -5.80 -4.15 7.93
C ALA A 247 -4.81 -4.86 6.99
N LEU A 248 -3.51 -4.67 7.18
CA LEU A 248 -2.49 -5.43 6.45
C LEU A 248 -2.60 -6.93 6.74
N GLY A 249 -2.84 -7.31 8.00
CA GLY A 249 -3.09 -8.70 8.37
C GLY A 249 -4.31 -9.30 7.67
N THR A 250 -5.42 -8.55 7.56
CA THR A 250 -6.57 -8.97 6.73
C THR A 250 -6.16 -9.12 5.26
N ALA A 251 -5.39 -8.16 4.73
CA ALA A 251 -4.97 -8.15 3.32
C ALA A 251 -4.03 -9.30 2.94
N THR A 252 -3.30 -9.86 3.91
CA THR A 252 -2.32 -10.93 3.70
C THR A 252 -2.75 -12.23 4.38
N GLU A 253 -4.02 -12.37 4.77
CA GLU A 253 -4.52 -13.63 5.34
C GLU A 253 -4.51 -14.72 4.26
N GLY A 254 -3.74 -15.79 4.49
CA GLY A 254 -3.51 -16.83 3.47
C GLY A 254 -2.52 -16.45 2.38
N HIS A 255 -1.75 -15.38 2.58
CA HIS A 255 -0.76 -14.88 1.60
C HIS A 255 0.61 -14.70 2.23
N LEU A 256 1.67 -15.01 1.47
CA LEU A 256 3.05 -14.82 1.88
C LEU A 256 3.52 -13.40 1.52
N ILE A 257 3.97 -12.63 2.52
CA ILE A 257 4.80 -11.45 2.28
C ILE A 257 6.21 -11.92 1.96
N TYR A 258 6.64 -11.73 0.71
CA TYR A 258 7.89 -12.27 0.19
C TYR A 258 8.96 -11.21 -0.09
N ASP A 259 8.57 -9.96 -0.28
CA ASP A 259 9.53 -8.86 -0.42
C ASP A 259 8.96 -7.63 0.27
N ALA A 260 9.72 -7.02 1.17
CA ALA A 260 9.28 -5.82 1.84
C ALA A 260 10.45 -4.88 2.14
N TRP A 261 10.15 -3.59 2.08
CA TRP A 261 11.01 -2.52 2.56
C TRP A 261 10.30 -1.81 3.69
N SER A 262 10.84 -1.92 4.89
CA SER A 262 10.17 -1.50 6.12
C SER A 262 10.15 0.02 6.25
N ASP A 263 11.18 0.72 5.76
CA ASP A 263 11.34 2.15 5.96
C ASP A 263 12.26 2.81 4.90
N GLU A 264 11.68 3.38 3.85
CA GLU A 264 12.39 4.00 2.74
C GLU A 264 12.18 5.52 2.68
N PRO A 265 13.24 6.31 2.37
CA PRO A 265 13.10 7.73 2.17
C PRO A 265 12.37 8.00 0.86
N TRP A 266 11.33 8.82 0.92
CA TRP A 266 10.51 9.15 -0.24
C TRP A 266 10.17 10.64 -0.25
N VAL A 267 10.05 11.21 -1.45
CA VAL A 267 9.72 12.62 -1.62
C VAL A 267 8.32 12.70 -2.23
N ILE A 268 7.37 13.28 -1.50
CA ILE A 268 6.05 13.64 -2.01
C ILE A 268 5.95 15.17 -1.94
N ASP A 269 5.77 15.83 -3.07
CA ASP A 269 5.61 17.29 -3.15
C ASP A 269 6.68 18.09 -2.39
N GLY A 270 7.93 17.60 -2.41
CA GLY A 270 9.06 18.21 -1.71
C GLY A 270 9.13 17.93 -0.21
N ALA A 271 8.14 17.23 0.37
CA ALA A 271 8.18 16.74 1.74
C ALA A 271 8.87 15.38 1.82
N ALA A 272 9.87 15.27 2.71
CA ALA A 272 10.49 13.99 3.04
C ALA A 272 9.53 13.16 3.90
N VAL A 273 9.02 12.09 3.33
CA VAL A 273 8.19 11.10 4.01
C VAL A 273 8.88 9.74 4.03
N ARG A 274 8.45 8.90 4.94
CA ARG A 274 8.95 7.54 5.09
C ARG A 274 7.86 6.57 4.66
N VAL A 275 8.18 5.70 3.72
CA VAL A 275 7.24 4.74 3.14
C VAL A 275 7.68 3.32 3.42
N SER A 276 6.71 2.40 3.44
CA SER A 276 6.97 0.97 3.37
C SER A 276 6.50 0.46 2.00
N LEU A 277 7.21 -0.50 1.44
CA LEU A 277 6.83 -1.19 0.21
C LEU A 277 6.62 -2.65 0.57
N ILE A 278 5.51 -3.24 0.15
CA ILE A 278 5.12 -4.58 0.57
C ILE A 278 4.69 -5.36 -0.65
N CYS A 279 5.30 -6.52 -0.88
CA CYS A 279 4.96 -7.46 -1.93
C CYS A 279 4.49 -8.78 -1.32
N PHE A 280 3.33 -9.24 -1.76
CA PHE A 280 2.73 -10.49 -1.28
C PHE A 280 2.07 -11.29 -2.40
N THR A 281 1.89 -12.58 -2.17
CA THR A 281 1.33 -13.54 -3.13
C THR A 281 0.65 -14.69 -2.39
N ASP A 282 -0.13 -15.50 -3.10
CA ASP A 282 -0.76 -16.68 -2.52
C ASP A 282 0.29 -17.66 -1.96
N GLU A 283 0.08 -18.18 -0.74
CA GLU A 283 1.03 -19.12 -0.10
C GLU A 283 1.16 -20.43 -0.90
N GLY A 284 0.16 -20.81 -1.68
CA GLY A 284 0.13 -22.01 -2.51
C GLY A 284 0.71 -21.82 -3.92
N MET A 285 1.20 -20.63 -4.27
CA MET A 285 1.72 -20.36 -5.60
C MET A 285 3.00 -21.16 -5.89
N GLU A 286 3.03 -21.82 -7.05
CA GLU A 286 4.21 -22.51 -7.56
C GLU A 286 5.36 -21.53 -7.79
N HIS A 287 6.56 -21.82 -7.26
CA HIS A 287 7.74 -20.94 -7.31
C HIS A 287 7.60 -19.64 -6.50
N THR A 288 7.10 -19.73 -5.27
CA THR A 288 7.15 -18.61 -4.31
C THR A 288 8.61 -18.22 -4.02
N PRO A 289 8.99 -16.94 -4.15
CA PRO A 289 10.35 -16.50 -3.87
C PRO A 289 10.67 -16.56 -2.37
N ASP A 290 11.95 -16.78 -2.06
CA ASP A 290 12.45 -16.69 -0.68
C ASP A 290 12.15 -15.30 -0.09
N PRO A 291 11.59 -15.20 1.13
CA PRO A 291 11.29 -13.91 1.73
C PRO A 291 12.54 -13.04 1.91
N ALA A 292 12.41 -11.74 1.62
CA ALA A 292 13.45 -10.75 1.86
C ALA A 292 12.87 -9.47 2.49
N LEU A 293 13.51 -9.00 3.58
CA LEU A 293 13.16 -7.74 4.23
C LEU A 293 14.35 -6.79 4.14
N ASP A 294 14.12 -5.60 3.61
CA ASP A 294 15.14 -4.55 3.40
C ASP A 294 16.35 -5.05 2.59
N GLY A 295 16.09 -5.94 1.63
CA GLY A 295 17.11 -6.56 0.76
C GLY A 295 17.87 -7.73 1.38
N GLU A 296 17.54 -8.13 2.61
CA GLU A 296 18.17 -9.25 3.30
C GLU A 296 17.22 -10.45 3.42
N ARG A 297 17.73 -11.65 3.14
CA ARG A 297 16.96 -12.91 3.21
C ARG A 297 16.37 -13.13 4.60
N ALA A 298 15.13 -13.60 4.64
CA ALA A 298 14.38 -13.96 5.82
C ALA A 298 13.69 -15.33 5.62
N ASP A 299 13.38 -16.01 6.72
CA ASP A 299 12.58 -17.24 6.66
C ASP A 299 11.09 -16.93 6.55
N ALA A 300 10.67 -15.77 7.08
CA ALA A 300 9.32 -15.25 7.01
C ALA A 300 9.32 -13.74 7.32
N ILE A 301 8.34 -13.01 6.78
CA ILE A 301 8.08 -11.61 7.08
C ILE A 301 6.71 -11.51 7.75
N HIS A 302 6.67 -10.92 8.94
CA HIS A 302 5.44 -10.72 9.70
C HIS A 302 4.71 -9.44 9.27
N VAL A 303 3.44 -9.31 9.66
CA VAL A 303 2.58 -8.17 9.27
C VAL A 303 3.02 -6.82 9.87
N ASP A 304 3.91 -6.82 10.86
CA ASP A 304 4.57 -5.60 11.36
C ASP A 304 5.86 -5.25 10.58
N LEU A 305 6.15 -5.99 9.50
CA LEU A 305 7.36 -5.92 8.70
C LEU A 305 8.63 -6.17 9.52
N SER A 306 8.53 -7.08 10.49
CA SER A 306 9.68 -7.74 11.11
C SER A 306 9.98 -9.08 10.41
N ALA A 307 11.24 -9.49 10.41
CA ALA A 307 11.67 -10.75 9.80
C ALA A 307 12.03 -11.79 10.86
N ARG A 308 11.65 -13.04 10.60
CA ARG A 308 12.23 -14.20 11.29
C ARG A 308 13.46 -14.71 10.52
N ARG A 309 14.57 -14.91 11.24
CA ARG A 309 15.84 -15.38 10.68
C ARG A 309 16.43 -16.45 11.60
N GLY A 310 16.32 -17.71 11.22
CA GLY A 310 16.70 -18.84 12.08
C GLY A 310 15.89 -18.83 13.37
N SER A 311 16.58 -18.87 14.52
CA SER A 311 15.95 -18.84 15.86
C SER A 311 15.71 -17.42 16.40
N THR A 312 16.06 -16.37 15.65
CA THR A 312 15.85 -14.98 16.03
C THR A 312 14.71 -14.37 15.21
N GLY A 313 13.95 -13.47 15.83
CA GLY A 313 12.70 -12.94 15.26
C GLY A 313 11.49 -13.65 15.86
N VAL A 314 10.96 -13.06 16.93
CA VAL A 314 9.71 -13.49 17.55
C VAL A 314 8.59 -12.72 16.86
N ASP A 315 7.52 -13.42 16.49
CA ASP A 315 6.31 -12.77 16.00
C ASP A 315 5.65 -11.99 17.14
N LEU A 316 5.97 -10.69 17.24
CA LEU A 316 5.39 -9.81 18.24
C LEU A 316 3.90 -9.53 17.98
N THR A 317 3.39 -9.85 16.79
CA THR A 317 2.00 -9.65 16.42
C THR A 317 1.05 -10.63 17.12
N ALA A 318 1.58 -11.77 17.56
CA ALA A 318 0.89 -12.77 18.39
C ALA A 318 0.96 -12.47 19.91
N THR A 319 1.63 -11.39 20.33
CA THR A 319 1.84 -11.09 21.76
C THR A 319 0.51 -10.76 22.45
N LYS A 320 0.21 -11.49 23.53
CA LYS A 320 -0.96 -11.23 24.37
C LYS A 320 -0.65 -10.17 25.43
N ARG A 321 -1.65 -9.38 25.84
CA ARG A 321 -1.50 -8.49 27.00
C ARG A 321 -1.17 -9.32 28.23
N LEU A 322 -0.13 -8.93 28.96
CA LEU A 322 0.22 -9.53 30.25
C LEU A 322 -0.93 -9.29 31.23
N ARG A 323 -1.37 -10.35 31.91
CA ARG A 323 -2.47 -10.25 32.90
C ARG A 323 -2.06 -9.37 34.06
N GLU A 324 -0.77 -9.36 34.37
CA GLU A 324 -0.10 -8.57 35.40
C GLU A 324 -0.22 -7.06 35.15
N ASN A 325 -0.42 -6.62 33.91
CA ASN A 325 -0.62 -5.21 33.59
C ASN A 325 -2.06 -4.74 33.87
N ALA A 326 -3.00 -5.66 34.11
CA ALA A 326 -4.39 -5.32 34.41
C ALA A 326 -4.46 -4.58 35.75
N GLY A 327 -5.03 -3.37 35.75
CA GLY A 327 -5.13 -2.51 36.94
C GLY A 327 -3.84 -1.78 37.33
N VAL A 328 -2.74 -1.97 36.59
CA VAL A 328 -1.44 -1.31 36.86
C VAL A 328 -1.12 -0.24 35.82
N ALA A 329 -1.37 -0.54 34.54
CA ALA A 329 -1.11 0.39 33.43
C ALA A 329 -2.40 0.72 32.69
N PHE A 330 -2.73 2.00 32.62
CA PHE A 330 -3.86 2.52 31.86
C PHE A 330 -3.41 3.72 31.02
N MET A 331 -4.12 3.96 29.92
CA MET A 331 -3.93 5.18 29.14
C MET A 331 -4.54 6.34 29.93
N GLY A 332 -3.71 7.33 30.28
CA GLY A 332 -4.20 8.55 30.91
C GLY A 332 -5.05 9.38 29.95
N ASP A 333 -5.65 10.45 30.47
CA ASP A 333 -6.56 11.29 29.70
C ASP A 333 -5.88 11.86 28.44
N THR A 334 -6.61 11.84 27.33
CA THR A 334 -6.15 12.42 26.06
C THR A 334 -6.95 13.67 25.77
N LYS A 335 -6.28 14.80 25.59
CA LYS A 335 -6.93 16.08 25.28
C LYS A 335 -7.45 16.10 23.85
N SER A 336 -8.68 16.55 23.66
CA SER A 336 -9.27 16.85 22.36
C SER A 336 -9.57 18.36 22.23
N GLY A 337 -8.53 19.19 22.30
CA GLY A 337 -8.67 20.66 22.20
C GLY A 337 -7.59 21.43 22.96
N ALA A 338 -7.58 22.75 22.79
CA ALA A 338 -6.66 23.66 23.48
C ALA A 338 -7.15 23.98 24.90
N PHE A 339 -7.04 22.99 25.79
CA PHE A 339 -7.44 23.12 27.20
C PHE A 339 -6.27 23.47 28.13
N ASP A 340 -5.08 23.70 27.58
CA ASP A 340 -3.89 24.08 28.35
C ASP A 340 -4.03 25.51 28.89
N VAL A 341 -4.01 25.63 30.21
CA VAL A 341 -3.95 26.91 30.92
C VAL A 341 -2.52 27.12 31.40
N PRO A 342 -1.83 28.22 31.01
CA PRO A 342 -0.53 28.57 31.57
C PRO A 342 -0.58 28.73 33.09
N GLY A 343 0.48 28.34 33.80
CA GLY A 343 0.50 28.37 35.27
C GLY A 343 0.22 29.73 35.90
N GLU A 344 0.69 30.82 35.28
CA GLU A 344 0.41 32.19 35.74
C GLU A 344 -1.09 32.52 35.64
N LEU A 345 -1.70 32.21 34.49
CA LEU A 345 -3.14 32.40 34.27
C LEU A 345 -3.98 31.53 35.21
N ALA A 346 -3.53 30.31 35.49
CA ALA A 346 -4.19 29.45 36.45
C ALA A 346 -4.14 30.03 37.87
N ALA A 347 -3.00 30.59 38.29
CA ALA A 347 -2.86 31.24 39.59
C ALA A 347 -3.76 32.47 39.73
N GLU A 348 -3.97 33.23 38.65
CA GLU A 348 -4.94 34.32 38.60
C GLU A 348 -6.37 33.81 38.80
N TRP A 349 -6.76 32.75 38.07
CA TRP A 349 -8.11 32.20 38.14
C TRP A 349 -8.46 31.62 39.52
N LEU A 350 -7.49 31.04 40.22
CA LEU A 350 -7.67 30.52 41.58
C LEU A 350 -7.90 31.62 42.63
N ARG A 351 -7.54 32.88 42.33
CA ARG A 351 -7.76 34.03 43.22
C ARG A 351 -9.07 34.77 42.94
N LEU A 352 -9.76 34.44 41.86
CA LEU A 352 -11.06 35.04 41.54
C LEU A 352 -12.10 34.67 42.60
N PRO A 353 -13.10 35.54 42.84
CA PRO A 353 -14.22 35.23 43.72
C PRO A 353 -15.00 34.02 43.19
N ALA A 354 -15.86 33.47 44.06
CA ALA A 354 -16.70 32.33 43.71
C ALA A 354 -17.49 32.58 42.42
N ASN A 355 -17.64 31.52 41.62
CA ASN A 355 -18.39 31.53 40.38
C ASN A 355 -19.89 31.83 40.65
N PRO A 356 -20.70 32.12 39.61
CA PRO A 356 -22.14 32.33 39.76
C PRO A 356 -22.91 31.22 40.51
N ASN A 357 -22.37 29.99 40.54
CA ASN A 357 -22.91 28.87 41.31
C ASN A 357 -22.44 28.83 42.79
N GLY A 358 -21.69 29.83 43.25
CA GLY A 358 -21.11 29.89 44.59
C GLY A 358 -19.86 29.03 44.79
N GLN A 359 -19.37 28.34 43.74
CA GLN A 359 -18.25 27.41 43.84
C GLN A 359 -16.93 28.03 43.36
N PRO A 360 -15.77 27.64 43.93
CA PRO A 360 -14.47 28.16 43.52
C PRO A 360 -13.98 27.53 42.21
N ASN A 361 -13.10 28.24 41.48
CA ASN A 361 -12.46 27.69 40.28
C ASN A 361 -11.56 26.46 40.56
N ALA A 362 -11.12 26.27 41.81
CA ALA A 362 -10.31 25.13 42.23
C ALA A 362 -11.02 23.77 42.04
N ASP A 363 -12.35 23.77 41.92
CA ASP A 363 -13.13 22.57 41.66
C ASP A 363 -12.80 21.96 40.31
N VAL A 364 -12.57 22.79 39.30
CA VAL A 364 -12.43 22.39 37.90
C VAL A 364 -11.03 22.69 37.34
N LEU A 365 -10.24 23.53 37.99
CA LEU A 365 -8.89 23.84 37.54
C LEU A 365 -7.88 22.90 38.22
N LYS A 366 -7.24 22.03 37.44
CA LYS A 366 -6.33 20.99 37.93
C LYS A 366 -4.93 21.12 37.33
N PRO A 367 -3.84 20.81 38.07
CA PRO A 367 -2.52 20.70 37.48
C PRO A 367 -2.51 19.63 36.39
N TRP A 368 -1.89 19.92 35.25
CA TRP A 368 -1.74 18.97 34.17
C TRP A 368 -0.30 18.45 34.10
N VAL A 369 -0.15 17.12 34.11
CA VAL A 369 1.14 16.44 34.02
C VAL A 369 1.04 15.34 32.97
N ASN A 370 1.97 15.31 32.01
CA ASN A 370 2.11 14.20 31.07
C ASN A 370 3.48 13.51 31.20
N GLY A 371 3.75 12.49 30.37
CA GLY A 371 5.03 11.77 30.41
C GLY A 371 6.29 12.64 30.19
N MET A 372 6.17 13.77 29.48
CA MET A 372 7.27 14.72 29.32
C MET A 372 7.49 15.53 30.60
N ASP A 373 6.43 15.91 31.31
CA ASP A 373 6.52 16.60 32.59
C ASP A 373 7.08 15.70 33.71
N VAL A 374 6.95 14.37 33.59
CA VAL A 374 7.57 13.40 34.50
C VAL A 374 9.06 13.20 34.20
N THR A 375 9.43 13.19 32.91
CA THR A 375 10.81 12.90 32.48
C THR A 375 11.69 14.14 32.31
N ARG A 376 11.11 15.34 32.38
CA ARG A 376 11.79 16.63 32.20
C ARG A 376 11.32 17.64 33.25
N ARG A 377 11.81 18.88 33.15
CA ARG A 377 11.30 19.98 33.99
C ARG A 377 9.80 20.18 33.70
N PRO A 378 8.91 20.15 34.71
CA PRO A 378 7.48 20.32 34.52
C PRO A 378 7.17 21.65 33.83
N ALA A 379 6.27 21.62 32.85
CA ALA A 379 5.86 22.81 32.10
C ALA A 379 4.95 23.76 32.92
N GLY A 380 4.55 23.35 34.13
CA GLY A 380 3.70 24.16 35.02
C GLY A 380 2.31 24.43 34.44
N LYS A 381 1.81 23.53 33.58
CA LYS A 381 0.52 23.67 32.91
C LYS A 381 -0.63 23.22 33.81
N TRP A 382 -1.79 23.82 33.59
CA TRP A 382 -3.05 23.47 34.20
C TRP A 382 -4.07 23.12 33.12
N ILE A 383 -5.16 22.48 33.52
CA ILE A 383 -6.28 22.14 32.65
C ILE A 383 -7.60 22.46 33.36
N VAL A 384 -8.61 22.82 32.57
CA VAL A 384 -9.99 22.83 33.04
C VAL A 384 -10.57 21.43 32.83
N ASP A 385 -10.82 20.73 33.93
CA ASP A 385 -11.38 19.38 33.99
C ASP A 385 -12.62 19.37 34.87
N PHE A 386 -13.77 19.09 34.27
CA PHE A 386 -15.05 18.98 34.98
C PHE A 386 -15.28 17.57 35.57
N GLY A 387 -14.36 16.64 35.34
CA GLY A 387 -14.48 15.24 35.73
C GLY A 387 -15.62 14.51 35.00
N TRP A 388 -15.77 13.22 35.30
CA TRP A 388 -16.81 12.39 34.68
C TRP A 388 -18.19 12.54 35.34
N GLN A 389 -18.22 12.94 36.62
CA GLN A 389 -19.44 13.04 37.44
C GLN A 389 -20.26 14.30 37.20
N MET A 390 -19.64 15.41 36.76
CA MET A 390 -20.35 16.68 36.60
C MET A 390 -21.24 16.66 35.35
N ALA A 391 -22.49 17.12 35.50
CA ALA A 391 -23.43 17.16 34.38
C ALA A 391 -23.07 18.31 33.41
N GLU A 392 -23.24 18.12 32.10
CA GLU A 392 -22.90 19.14 31.09
C GLU A 392 -23.63 20.48 31.31
N ARG A 393 -24.85 20.43 31.88
CA ARG A 393 -25.64 21.61 32.26
C ARG A 393 -25.02 22.43 33.40
N GLU A 394 -24.10 21.86 34.18
CA GLU A 394 -23.46 22.50 35.33
C GLU A 394 -22.16 23.23 34.92
N SER A 395 -21.51 22.79 33.83
CA SER A 395 -20.26 23.38 33.32
C SER A 395 -20.33 24.89 32.98
N PRO A 396 -21.41 25.43 32.37
CA PRO A 396 -21.51 26.87 32.04
C PRO A 396 -21.59 27.79 33.26
N THR A 397 -21.81 27.23 34.45
CA THR A 397 -21.88 28.01 35.70
C THR A 397 -20.51 28.35 36.27
N TYR A 398 -19.44 27.72 35.77
CA TYR A 398 -18.06 28.11 35.99
C TYR A 398 -17.65 29.13 34.92
N LYS A 399 -17.31 30.35 35.34
CA LYS A 399 -16.90 31.46 34.46
C LYS A 399 -15.53 32.00 34.88
N PRO A 400 -14.42 31.38 34.46
CA PRO A 400 -13.22 32.15 34.27
C PRO A 400 -13.49 33.06 33.07
N THR A 401 -13.53 34.37 33.26
CA THR A 401 -13.70 35.33 32.18
C THR A 401 -12.66 35.06 31.09
N ALA A 402 -13.10 34.45 29.98
CA ALA A 402 -12.37 34.01 28.78
C ALA A 402 -12.03 32.51 28.62
N ALA A 403 -13.02 31.61 28.70
CA ALA A 403 -12.96 30.29 28.05
C ALA A 403 -13.81 30.26 26.75
N PRO A 404 -13.34 29.63 25.64
CA PRO A 404 -14.08 29.57 24.37
C PRO A 404 -15.39 28.79 24.49
N LYS A 405 -16.40 29.24 23.74
CA LYS A 405 -17.84 28.91 23.83
C LYS A 405 -18.27 27.46 23.48
N HIS A 406 -17.37 26.47 23.48
CA HIS A 406 -17.74 25.09 23.13
C HIS A 406 -17.21 24.10 24.15
N PHE A 407 -18.06 23.77 25.12
CA PHE A 407 -17.91 22.60 25.97
C PHE A 407 -18.80 21.50 25.39
N THR A 408 -18.20 20.40 24.93
CA THR A 408 -18.94 19.19 24.54
C THR A 408 -18.40 18.05 25.38
N LYS A 409 -19.26 17.43 26.19
CA LYS A 409 -18.93 16.24 26.99
C LYS A 409 -18.81 15.03 26.06
N TYR A 410 -17.72 14.27 26.17
CA TYR A 410 -17.60 12.95 25.52
C TYR A 410 -17.83 11.84 26.55
N ASP A 411 -18.67 10.89 26.17
CA ASP A 411 -19.02 9.71 26.94
C ASP A 411 -17.88 8.68 26.87
N LEU A 412 -17.29 8.34 28.02
CA LEU A 412 -16.28 7.30 28.14
C LEU A 412 -16.95 5.94 28.29
N THR A 413 -17.61 5.49 27.23
CA THR A 413 -17.98 4.08 27.07
C THR A 413 -17.61 3.61 25.68
N HIS A 414 -16.38 3.13 25.50
CA HIS A 414 -15.98 2.11 24.53
C HIS A 414 -14.75 1.34 25.02
#